data_AF-A0A7S0QSU3-F1
#
_entry.id   AF-A0A7S0QSU3-F1
#
_cell.length_a   1.000
_cell.length_b   1.000
_cell.length_c   1.000
_cell.angle_alpha   90.00
_cell.angle_beta   90.00
_cell.angle_gamma   90.00
#
_symmetry.space_group_name_H-M   'P 1'
#
loop_
_entity.id
_entity.type
_entity.pdbx_description
1 polymer ?
#
loop_
_entity_poly.entity_id
_entity_poly.type
_entity_poly.pdbx_seq_one_letter_code
_entity_poly.pdbx_strand_id
1 'polypeptide(L)'
;VYFKKVFSFYLTNTPHTIMATTVGVLLIFKSGLAFYHFSIGTQAFRSFEDCCRKISIHFHSYGSTSTVSQARDLILSQTNLCRHISVLFYSLIMHLRRQPVLPASARIYLYLYPEEWRTWQLSKSRPLTCLMWINCDIARLRDKGIIADSIASMVSKEISELVSSYGCMERIRNTPT
;
A
#
# COMPACT_ATOMS: atom_id res chain seq x y z
N VAL A 1 -25.87 18.89 -46.65
CA VAL A 1 -25.59 19.68 -47.89
C VAL A 1 -26.35 21.02 -47.93
N TYR A 2 -27.50 21.17 -47.26
CA TYR A 2 -28.29 22.42 -47.23
C TYR A 2 -27.57 23.63 -46.60
N PHE A 3 -26.85 23.44 -45.48
CA PHE A 3 -26.12 24.54 -44.80
C PHE A 3 -24.98 25.15 -45.62
N LYS A 4 -24.37 24.39 -46.54
CA LYS A 4 -23.21 24.82 -47.33
C LYS A 4 -23.60 25.82 -48.44
N LYS A 5 -24.86 25.75 -48.90
CA LYS A 5 -25.40 26.59 -49.99
C LYS A 5 -25.96 27.93 -49.50
N VAL A 6 -26.46 27.99 -48.27
CA VAL A 6 -27.15 29.17 -47.73
C VAL A 6 -26.19 30.11 -46.98
N PHE A 7 -25.15 29.58 -46.33
CA PHE A 7 -24.27 30.36 -45.44
C PHE A 7 -22.82 30.48 -45.92
N SER A 8 -22.49 30.00 -47.14
CA SER A 8 -21.12 30.05 -47.70
C SER A 8 -20.03 29.59 -46.73
N PHE A 9 -20.34 28.61 -45.88
CA PHE A 9 -19.40 28.10 -44.88
C PHE A 9 -18.48 27.06 -45.52
N TYR A 10 -17.21 27.41 -45.69
CA TYR A 10 -16.16 26.50 -46.13
C TYR A 10 -15.37 26.02 -44.92
N LEU A 11 -15.51 24.74 -44.55
CA LEU A 11 -14.56 24.10 -43.63
C LEU A 11 -13.22 23.96 -44.37
N THR A 12 -12.26 24.81 -44.05
CA THR A 12 -10.88 24.71 -44.53
C THR A 12 -10.05 23.88 -43.55
N ASN A 13 -8.92 23.32 -44.00
CA ASN A 13 -8.05 22.48 -43.17
C ASN A 13 -7.28 23.30 -42.11
N THR A 14 -7.00 24.58 -42.37
CA THR A 14 -6.24 25.47 -41.48
C THR A 14 -6.80 25.57 -40.04
N PRO A 15 -8.09 25.85 -39.80
CA PRO A 15 -8.65 25.87 -38.45
C PRO A 15 -8.60 24.49 -37.78
N HIS A 16 -8.72 23.40 -38.54
CA HIS A 16 -8.59 22.03 -38.00
C HIS A 16 -7.15 21.74 -37.57
N THR A 17 -6.15 22.21 -38.32
CA THR A 17 -4.74 22.08 -37.95
C THR A 17 -4.44 22.84 -36.66
N ILE A 18 -4.91 24.08 -36.51
CA ILE A 18 -4.71 24.88 -35.29
C ILE A 18 -5.42 24.23 -34.09
N MET A 19 -6.63 23.72 -34.29
CA MET A 19 -7.34 22.98 -33.25
C MET A 19 -6.60 21.69 -32.87
N ALA A 20 -6.11 20.94 -33.86
CA ALA A 20 -5.38 19.70 -33.64
C ALA A 20 -4.04 19.93 -32.92
N THR A 21 -3.29 20.99 -33.26
CA THR A 21 -2.05 21.33 -32.56
C THR A 21 -2.32 21.74 -31.11
N THR A 22 -3.35 22.54 -30.87
CA THR A 22 -3.76 22.95 -29.51
C THR A 22 -4.17 21.75 -28.67
N VAL A 23 -5.01 20.86 -29.21
CA VAL A 23 -5.39 19.61 -28.55
C VAL A 23 -4.18 18.71 -28.31
N GLY A 24 -3.26 18.63 -29.28
CA GLY A 24 -2.01 17.88 -29.14
C GLY A 24 -1.15 18.36 -27.96
N VAL A 25 -0.99 19.68 -27.82
CA VAL A 25 -0.24 20.28 -26.69
C VAL A 25 -0.94 20.00 -25.36
N LEU A 26 -2.26 20.19 -25.28
CA LEU A 26 -3.04 19.89 -24.06
C LEU A 26 -2.95 18.40 -23.69
N LEU A 27 -2.92 17.52 -24.69
CA LEU A 27 -2.80 16.07 -24.48
C LEU A 27 -1.43 15.71 -23.90
N ILE A 28 -0.34 16.34 -24.36
CA ILE A 28 1.00 16.15 -23.78
C ILE A 28 1.00 16.51 -22.29
N PHE A 29 0.42 17.66 -21.92
CA PHE A 29 0.34 18.08 -20.51
C PHE A 29 -0.49 17.10 -19.66
N LYS A 30 -1.66 16.70 -20.17
CA LYS A 30 -2.53 15.73 -19.46
C LYS A 30 -1.83 14.38 -19.28
N SER A 31 -1.21 13.86 -20.34
CA SER A 31 -0.46 12.59 -20.28
C SER A 31 0.75 12.68 -19.36
N GLY A 32 1.45 13.82 -19.34
CA GLY A 32 2.56 14.08 -18.41
C GLY A 32 2.12 14.03 -16.95
N LEU A 33 1.01 14.70 -16.61
CA LEU A 33 0.44 14.66 -15.26
C LEU A 33 -0.02 13.26 -14.85
N ALA A 34 -0.69 12.55 -15.75
CA ALA A 34 -1.12 11.17 -15.50
C ALA A 34 0.08 10.23 -15.27
N PHE A 35 1.15 10.38 -16.06
CA PHE A 35 2.39 9.63 -15.87
C PHE A 35 3.06 9.95 -14.52
N TYR A 36 3.12 11.23 -14.15
CA TYR A 36 3.66 11.65 -12.86
C TYR A 36 2.88 11.02 -11.69
N HIS A 37 1.54 11.05 -11.74
CA HIS A 37 0.69 10.40 -10.75
C HIS A 37 0.93 8.89 -10.65
N PHE A 38 1.06 8.20 -11.78
CA PHE A 38 1.37 6.78 -11.84
C PHE A 38 2.75 6.46 -11.25
N SER A 39 3.76 7.29 -11.54
CA SER A 39 5.12 7.16 -11.03
C SER A 39 5.17 7.27 -9.50
N ILE A 40 4.50 8.28 -8.92
CA ILE A 40 4.39 8.41 -7.46
C ILE A 40 3.70 7.19 -6.85
N GLY A 41 2.62 6.70 -7.45
CA GLY A 41 1.90 5.52 -6.96
C GLY A 41 2.79 4.28 -6.90
N THR A 42 3.58 4.07 -7.96
CA THR A 42 4.54 2.97 -8.04
C THR A 42 5.65 3.12 -7.00
N GLN A 43 6.17 4.34 -6.81
CA GLN A 43 7.20 4.62 -5.81
C GLN A 43 6.69 4.36 -4.38
N ALA A 44 5.47 4.78 -4.05
CA ALA A 44 4.88 4.53 -2.74
C ALA A 44 4.74 3.02 -2.47
N PHE A 45 4.33 2.24 -3.47
CA PHE A 45 4.22 0.78 -3.35
C PHE A 45 5.58 0.10 -3.13
N ARG A 46 6.61 0.53 -3.87
CA ARG A 46 7.98 0.02 -3.67
C ARG A 46 8.53 0.35 -2.29
N SER A 47 8.34 1.59 -1.83
CA SER A 47 8.72 2.02 -0.48
C SER A 47 8.06 1.16 0.60
N PHE A 48 6.78 0.83 0.42
CA PHE A 48 6.06 -0.06 1.31
C PHE A 48 6.63 -1.49 1.32
N GLU A 49 6.90 -2.07 0.15
CA GLU A 49 7.52 -3.40 0.04
C GLU A 49 8.92 -3.44 0.68
N ASP A 50 9.73 -2.42 0.44
CA ASP A 50 11.07 -2.31 1.01
C ASP A 50 11.03 -2.22 2.53
N CYS A 51 10.08 -1.47 3.11
CA CYS A 51 9.91 -1.43 4.57
C CYS A 51 9.49 -2.80 5.13
N CYS A 52 8.54 -3.50 4.50
CA CYS A 52 8.18 -4.87 4.89
C CYS A 52 9.37 -5.83 4.85
N ARG A 53 10.23 -5.70 3.82
CA ARG A 53 11.46 -6.49 3.69
C ARG A 53 12.46 -6.17 4.81
N LYS A 54 12.69 -4.89 5.11
CA LYS A 54 13.60 -4.49 6.20
C LYS A 54 13.14 -5.03 7.56
N ILE A 55 11.86 -4.87 7.89
CA ILE A 55 11.29 -5.43 9.13
C ILE A 55 11.55 -6.94 9.19
N SER A 56 11.31 -7.66 8.09
CA SER A 56 11.52 -9.11 8.04
C SER A 56 12.99 -9.50 8.25
N ILE A 57 13.93 -8.75 7.64
CA ILE A 57 15.38 -8.95 7.81
C ILE A 57 15.78 -8.68 9.26
N HIS A 58 15.32 -7.58 9.85
CA HIS A 58 15.57 -7.24 11.24
C HIS A 58 15.11 -8.37 12.15
N PHE A 59 13.85 -8.79 12.04
CA PHE A 59 13.31 -9.91 12.81
C PHE A 59 14.08 -11.21 12.66
N HIS A 60 14.55 -11.54 11.44
CA HIS A 60 15.36 -12.72 11.22
C HIS A 60 16.74 -12.62 11.89
N SER A 61 17.41 -11.46 11.74
CA SER A 61 18.77 -11.24 12.26
C SER A 61 18.87 -11.33 13.79
N TYR A 62 17.81 -10.98 14.52
CA TYR A 62 17.82 -11.01 15.99
C TYR A 62 17.51 -12.38 16.59
N GLY A 63 17.14 -13.37 15.78
CA GLY A 63 16.85 -14.72 16.28
C GLY A 63 18.05 -15.55 16.70
N SER A 64 19.27 -15.09 16.42
CA SER A 64 20.49 -15.88 16.64
C SER A 64 21.06 -15.82 18.06
N THR A 65 20.60 -14.92 18.92
CA THR A 65 21.24 -14.64 20.24
C THR A 65 20.40 -15.04 21.46
N SER A 66 19.34 -15.82 21.28
CA SER A 66 18.33 -16.09 22.33
C SER A 66 18.57 -17.40 23.10
N THR A 67 18.28 -17.42 24.40
CA THR A 67 18.17 -18.68 25.18
C THR A 67 17.04 -19.57 24.66
N VAL A 68 17.04 -20.88 24.97
CA VAL A 68 16.12 -21.88 24.38
C VAL A 68 14.62 -21.52 24.53
N SER A 69 14.22 -20.90 25.65
CA SER A 69 12.85 -20.43 25.87
C SER A 69 12.50 -19.18 25.05
N GLN A 70 13.42 -18.22 24.99
CA GLN A 70 13.28 -17.00 24.18
C GLN A 70 13.28 -17.30 22.68
N ALA A 71 14.01 -18.34 22.24
CA ALA A 71 14.05 -18.78 20.85
C ALA A 71 12.68 -19.24 20.35
N ARG A 72 11.89 -19.95 21.18
CA ARG A 72 10.53 -20.37 20.81
C ARG A 72 9.58 -19.19 20.65
N ASP A 73 9.59 -18.26 21.60
CA ASP A 73 8.77 -17.04 21.56
C ASP A 73 9.12 -16.15 20.35
N LEU A 74 10.41 -16.10 20.01
CA LEU A 74 10.90 -15.33 18.87
C LEU A 74 10.50 -16.00 17.53
N ILE A 75 10.63 -17.32 17.39
CA ILE A 75 10.16 -18.06 16.20
C ILE A 75 8.65 -17.90 16.02
N LEU A 76 7.88 -17.99 17.11
CA LEU A 76 6.43 -17.77 17.06
C LEU A 76 6.09 -16.34 16.64
N SER A 77 6.87 -15.36 17.10
CA SER A 77 6.64 -13.96 16.74
C SER A 77 7.07 -13.65 15.29
N GLN A 78 8.13 -14.28 14.79
CA GLN A 78 8.51 -14.21 13.36
C GLN A 78 7.41 -14.79 12.46
N THR A 79 6.83 -15.94 12.83
CA THR A 79 5.74 -16.54 12.05
C THR A 79 4.48 -15.68 12.09
N ASN A 80 4.14 -15.10 13.24
CA ASN A 80 3.04 -14.13 13.36
C ASN A 80 3.27 -12.86 12.52
N LEU A 81 4.48 -12.33 12.52
CA LEU A 81 4.83 -11.17 11.72
C LEU A 81 4.71 -11.45 10.22
N CYS A 82 5.26 -12.56 9.72
CA CYS A 82 5.11 -12.96 8.31
C CYS A 82 3.64 -13.12 7.92
N ARG A 83 2.85 -13.68 8.82
CA ARG A 83 1.41 -13.88 8.67
C ARG A 83 0.67 -12.55 8.60
N HIS A 84 0.92 -11.63 9.52
CA HIS A 84 0.31 -10.29 9.52
C HIS A 84 0.74 -9.44 8.32
N ILE A 85 2.01 -9.50 7.90
CA ILE A 85 2.50 -8.83 6.68
C ILE A 85 1.77 -9.37 5.44
N SER A 86 1.60 -10.68 5.34
CA SER A 86 0.86 -11.30 4.23
C SER A 86 -0.60 -10.79 4.18
N VAL A 87 -1.28 -10.80 5.33
CA VAL A 87 -2.65 -10.27 5.46
C VAL A 87 -2.70 -8.77 5.16
N LEU A 88 -1.69 -8.00 5.58
CA LEU A 88 -1.57 -6.58 5.32
C LEU A 88 -1.52 -6.29 3.81
N PHE A 89 -0.73 -7.04 3.04
CA PHE A 89 -0.68 -6.91 1.57
C PHE A 89 -2.04 -7.14 0.92
N TYR A 90 -2.72 -8.22 1.30
CA TYR A 90 -4.07 -8.48 0.80
C TYR A 90 -5.06 -7.38 1.18
N SER A 91 -5.01 -6.94 2.43
CA SER A 91 -5.87 -5.87 2.96
C SER A 91 -5.63 -4.55 2.22
N LEU A 92 -4.36 -4.23 1.95
CA LEU A 92 -3.95 -3.04 1.23
C LEU A 92 -4.48 -3.06 -0.20
N ILE A 93 -4.27 -4.16 -0.93
CA ILE A 93 -4.76 -4.31 -2.31
C ILE A 93 -6.29 -4.18 -2.35
N MET A 94 -7.00 -4.85 -1.44
CA MET A 94 -8.45 -4.74 -1.34
C MET A 94 -8.89 -3.29 -1.06
N HIS A 95 -8.20 -2.60 -0.16
CA HIS A 95 -8.49 -1.21 0.19
C HIS A 95 -8.24 -0.25 -0.97
N LEU A 96 -7.13 -0.42 -1.70
CA LEU A 96 -6.81 0.41 -2.87
C LEU A 96 -7.80 0.17 -4.03
N ARG A 97 -8.29 -1.06 -4.19
CA ARG A 97 -9.31 -1.43 -5.18
C ARG A 97 -10.76 -1.13 -4.76
N ARG A 98 -10.98 -0.56 -3.57
CA ARG A 98 -12.33 -0.34 -2.98
C ARG A 98 -13.19 -1.60 -2.98
N GLN A 99 -12.59 -2.77 -2.71
CA GLN A 99 -13.30 -4.04 -2.63
C GLN A 99 -13.75 -4.32 -1.19
N PRO A 100 -15.05 -4.18 -0.86
CA PRO A 100 -15.53 -4.40 0.49
C PRO A 100 -15.57 -5.90 0.85
N VAL A 101 -15.86 -6.75 -0.13
CA VAL A 101 -16.02 -8.20 0.05
C VAL A 101 -14.72 -8.91 -0.33
N LEU A 102 -14.36 -9.92 0.47
CA LEU A 102 -13.24 -10.80 0.15
C LEU A 102 -13.53 -11.55 -1.15
N PRO A 103 -12.59 -11.60 -2.11
CA PRO A 103 -12.73 -12.50 -3.24
C PRO A 103 -12.92 -13.94 -2.74
N ALA A 104 -13.79 -14.72 -3.38
CA ALA A 104 -14.03 -16.12 -2.98
C ALA A 104 -12.76 -17.00 -3.07
N SER A 105 -11.79 -16.59 -3.88
CA SER A 105 -10.48 -17.23 -4.01
C SER A 105 -9.48 -16.80 -2.94
N ALA A 106 -9.76 -15.75 -2.15
CA ALA A 106 -8.83 -15.21 -1.19
C ALA A 106 -8.78 -16.08 0.08
N ARG A 107 -7.59 -16.59 0.38
CA ARG A 107 -7.32 -17.49 1.51
C ARG A 107 -6.90 -16.75 2.79
N ILE A 108 -7.30 -15.49 2.93
CA ILE A 108 -6.88 -14.62 4.05
C ILE A 108 -7.25 -15.22 5.41
N TYR A 109 -8.39 -15.91 5.48
CA TYR A 109 -8.86 -16.61 6.68
C TYR A 109 -7.92 -17.74 7.14
N LEU A 110 -7.09 -18.31 6.26
CA LEU A 110 -6.09 -19.33 6.65
C LEU A 110 -4.90 -18.72 7.40
N TYR A 111 -4.68 -17.42 7.22
CA TYR A 111 -3.59 -16.68 7.85
C TYR A 111 -4.04 -15.95 9.12
N LEU A 112 -5.30 -16.05 9.56
CA LEU A 112 -5.77 -15.32 10.75
C LEU A 112 -6.31 -16.30 11.77
N TYR A 113 -6.00 -16.04 13.05
CA TYR A 113 -6.70 -16.71 14.13
C TYR A 113 -8.18 -16.27 14.15
N PRO A 114 -9.09 -17.09 14.68
CA PRO A 114 -10.53 -16.78 14.66
C PRO A 114 -10.90 -15.41 15.25
N GLU A 115 -10.19 -14.96 16.30
CA GLU A 115 -10.41 -13.65 16.92
C GLU A 115 -9.91 -12.49 16.07
N GLU A 116 -8.73 -12.64 15.47
CA GLU A 116 -8.17 -11.65 14.54
C GLU A 116 -9.04 -11.55 13.30
N TRP A 117 -9.56 -12.68 12.79
CA TRP A 117 -10.49 -12.71 11.67
C TRP A 117 -11.76 -11.88 11.94
N ARG A 118 -12.37 -12.06 13.12
CA ARG A 118 -13.54 -11.25 13.52
C ARG A 118 -13.19 -9.77 13.58
N THR A 119 -12.08 -9.44 14.23
CA THR A 119 -11.61 -8.05 14.37
C THR A 119 -11.34 -7.41 13.00
N TRP A 120 -10.70 -8.17 12.10
CA TRP A 120 -10.41 -7.75 10.73
C TRP A 120 -11.69 -7.46 9.94
N GLN A 121 -12.68 -8.34 10.03
CA GLN A 121 -13.98 -8.17 9.35
C GLN A 121 -14.74 -6.94 9.85
N LEU A 122 -14.71 -6.69 11.16
CA LEU A 122 -15.40 -5.56 11.79
C LEU A 122 -14.68 -4.23 11.60
N SER A 123 -13.38 -4.25 11.27
CA SER A 123 -12.58 -3.04 11.14
C SER A 123 -12.97 -2.19 9.93
N LYS A 124 -13.11 -0.87 10.15
CA LYS A 124 -13.34 0.11 9.07
C LYS A 124 -12.11 0.26 8.15
N SER A 125 -10.91 0.24 8.74
CA SER A 125 -9.65 0.23 8.00
C SER A 125 -8.86 -1.04 8.32
N ARG A 126 -9.00 -2.02 7.43
CA ARG A 126 -8.33 -3.32 7.52
C ARG A 126 -6.80 -3.23 7.48
N PRO A 127 -6.17 -2.43 6.59
CA PRO A 127 -4.71 -2.29 6.56
C PRO A 127 -4.14 -1.70 7.85
N LEU A 128 -4.78 -0.67 8.41
CA LEU A 128 -4.34 -0.04 9.67
C LEU A 128 -4.44 -1.01 10.85
N THR A 129 -5.46 -1.86 10.86
CA THR A 129 -5.62 -2.90 11.89
C THR A 129 -4.45 -3.90 11.85
N CYS A 130 -4.01 -4.30 10.66
CA CYS A 130 -2.84 -5.18 10.52
C CYS A 130 -1.53 -4.47 10.96
N LEU A 131 -1.36 -3.19 10.64
CA LEU A 131 -0.20 -2.41 11.11
C LEU A 131 -0.19 -2.28 12.64
N MET A 132 -1.36 -2.10 13.25
CA MET A 132 -1.50 -2.08 14.71
C MET A 132 -1.06 -3.42 15.32
N TRP A 133 -1.47 -4.56 14.78
CA TRP A 133 -1.06 -5.87 15.28
C TRP A 133 0.45 -6.08 15.22
N ILE A 134 1.07 -5.71 14.10
CA ILE A 134 2.54 -5.77 13.94
C ILE A 134 3.22 -4.94 15.04
N ASN A 135 2.73 -3.71 15.28
CA ASN A 135 3.28 -2.84 16.31
C ASN A 135 3.08 -3.39 17.74
N CYS A 136 1.91 -3.99 18.02
CA CYS A 136 1.64 -4.65 19.29
C CYS A 136 2.55 -5.86 19.52
N ASP A 137 2.83 -6.66 18.48
CA ASP A 137 3.74 -7.79 18.57
C ASP A 137 5.18 -7.36 18.90
N ILE A 138 5.65 -6.26 18.30
CA ILE A 138 6.96 -5.66 18.62
C ILE A 138 6.99 -5.14 20.05
N ALA A 139 5.97 -4.39 20.46
CA ALA A 139 5.87 -3.87 21.82
C ALA A 139 5.92 -5.03 22.84
N ARG A 140 5.18 -6.11 22.58
CA ARG A 140 5.18 -7.31 23.44
C ARG A 140 6.56 -7.97 23.52
N LEU A 141 7.30 -8.04 22.41
CA LEU A 141 8.66 -8.59 22.40
C LEU A 141 9.65 -7.71 23.18
N ARG A 142 9.49 -6.39 23.07
CA ARG A 142 10.29 -5.42 23.84
C ARG A 142 9.99 -5.53 25.33
N ASP A 143 8.72 -5.57 25.71
CA ASP A 143 8.30 -5.62 27.11
C ASP A 143 8.73 -6.93 27.79
N LYS A 144 8.87 -8.03 27.02
CA LYS A 144 9.46 -9.30 27.48
C LYS A 144 10.99 -9.29 27.57
N GLY A 145 11.65 -8.21 27.15
CA GLY A 145 13.12 -8.11 27.09
C GLY A 145 13.77 -9.04 26.06
N ILE A 146 13.01 -9.53 25.08
CA ILE A 146 13.53 -10.41 24.02
C ILE A 146 14.28 -9.59 22.97
N ILE A 147 13.80 -8.39 22.67
CA ILE A 147 14.46 -7.43 21.80
C ILE A 147 14.95 -6.23 22.61
N ALA A 148 16.14 -5.71 22.26
CA ALA A 148 16.66 -4.49 22.85
C ALA A 148 15.86 -3.25 22.40
N ASP A 149 15.85 -2.20 23.23
CA ASP A 149 15.14 -0.96 22.92
C ASP A 149 15.64 -0.27 21.65
N SER A 150 16.93 -0.37 21.35
CA SER A 150 17.51 0.14 20.11
C SER A 150 16.86 -0.50 18.88
N ILE A 151 16.63 -1.81 18.93
CA ILE A 151 16.00 -2.59 17.86
C ILE A 151 14.53 -2.22 17.76
N ALA A 152 13.82 -2.20 18.89
CA ALA A 152 12.42 -1.80 18.92
C ALA A 152 12.22 -0.39 18.33
N SER A 153 13.14 0.55 18.61
CA SER A 153 13.11 1.90 18.03
C SER A 153 13.35 1.90 16.51
N MET A 154 14.25 1.04 16.03
CA MET A 154 14.54 0.89 14.59
C MET A 154 13.32 0.34 13.86
N VAL A 155 12.71 -0.74 14.35
CA VAL A 155 11.52 -1.33 13.74
C VAL A 155 10.31 -0.38 13.84
N SER A 156 10.16 0.37 14.94
CA SER A 156 9.11 1.36 15.09
C SER A 156 9.23 2.49 14.05
N LYS A 157 10.45 2.90 13.71
CA LYS A 157 10.72 3.82 12.61
C LYS A 157 10.24 3.25 11.28
N GLU A 158 10.52 1.98 11.00
CA GLU A 158 10.09 1.31 9.76
C GLU A 158 8.56 1.18 9.66
N ILE A 159 7.88 0.94 10.78
CA ILE A 159 6.42 0.96 10.83
C ILE A 159 5.88 2.36 10.55
N SER A 160 6.54 3.39 11.08
CA SER A 160 6.17 4.77 10.79
C SER A 160 6.33 5.10 9.29
N GLU A 161 7.39 4.58 8.66
CA GLU A 161 7.60 4.66 7.21
C GLU A 161 6.52 3.88 6.41
N LEU A 162 6.07 2.73 6.92
CA LEU A 162 4.94 1.97 6.34
C LEU A 162 3.63 2.75 6.41
N VAL A 163 3.33 3.37 7.56
CA VAL A 163 2.13 4.19 7.75
C VAL A 163 2.16 5.41 6.81
N SER A 164 3.31 6.06 6.70
CA SER A 164 3.52 7.17 5.76
C SER A 164 3.31 6.73 4.30
N SER A 165 3.87 5.57 3.92
CA SER A 165 3.69 5.00 2.58
C SER A 165 2.23 4.67 2.30
N TYR A 166 1.52 4.09 3.27
CA TYR A 166 0.07 3.86 3.18
C TYR A 166 -0.73 5.15 2.98
N GLY A 167 -0.43 6.20 3.76
CA GLY A 167 -1.06 7.51 3.62
C GLY A 167 -0.82 8.14 2.24
N CYS A 168 0.38 7.96 1.69
CA CYS A 168 0.70 8.41 0.32
C CYS A 168 -0.16 7.68 -0.72
N MET A 169 -0.31 6.35 -0.60
CA MET A 169 -1.18 5.58 -1.51
C MET A 169 -2.65 5.99 -1.38
N GLU A 170 -3.12 6.26 -0.15
CA GLU A 170 -4.49 6.72 0.07
C GLU A 170 -4.72 8.11 -0.55
N ARG A 171 -3.75 9.02 -0.42
CA ARG A 171 -3.79 10.34 -1.07
C ARG A 171 -3.90 10.22 -2.58
N ILE A 172 -3.09 9.37 -3.21
CA ILE A 172 -3.12 9.14 -4.66
C ILE A 172 -4.46 8.54 -5.08
N ARG A 173 -5.00 7.60 -4.30
CA ARG A 173 -6.33 7.01 -4.57
C ARG A 173 -7.45 8.05 -4.51
N ASN A 174 -7.35 9.01 -3.61
CA ASN A 174 -8.41 10.00 -3.38
C ASN A 174 -8.25 11.27 -4.23
N THR A 175 -7.12 11.45 -4.92
CA THR A 175 -6.80 12.66 -5.70
C THR A 175 -6.52 12.29 -7.16
N PRO A 176 -7.54 12.22 -8.04
CA PRO A 176 -7.33 11.98 -9.47
C PRO A 176 -6.80 13.24 -10.20
N THR A 177 -6.05 13.03 -11.28
CA THR A 177 -5.59 14.08 -12.23
C THR A 177 -6.65 14.50 -13.22
#